data_AF-A0A660Z954-F1
#
_entry.id   AF-A0A660Z954-F1
#
_cell.length_a   1.000
_cell.length_b   1.000
_cell.length_c   1.000
_cell.angle_alpha   90.00
_cell.angle_beta   90.00
_cell.angle_gamma   90.00
#
_symmetry.space_group_name_H-M   'P 1'
#
loop_
_entity.id
_entity.type
_entity.pdbx_description
1 polymer ?
#
loop_
_entity_poly.entity_id
_entity_poly.type
_entity_poly.pdbx_seq_one_letter_code
_entity_poly.pdbx_strand_id
1 'polypeptide(L)'
;IYFYRNNFDKASSYYQIFLSDSSEDYYRGIAALRLGICYSFSGDSLNAAKYFELTDEGNTDIDDDRYAKITGERFLENPPDSLERKIIFIKNLKEAGKYNEALDSLLNFPKVGLSKSQLAEINLYLSDVSFHLDSLTQAYSYALSAIANDEGENWIQPFAAYFVARVSLKLNYLEGAREYLEKAKEYSNYFYENKLANMLNAVEYKLKILEDAEP
;
A
#
# COMPACT_ATOMS: atom_id res chain seq x y z
N ILE A 1 11.65 -5.59 8.28
CA ILE A 1 12.77 -4.75 7.76
C ILE A 1 13.38 -5.34 6.48
N TYR A 2 13.93 -6.56 6.48
CA TYR A 2 14.58 -7.13 5.29
C TYR A 2 13.65 -7.27 4.08
N PHE A 3 12.39 -7.63 4.32
CA PHE A 3 11.36 -7.71 3.28
C PHE A 3 11.21 -6.39 2.51
N TYR A 4 11.00 -5.28 3.21
CA TYR A 4 10.90 -3.95 2.60
C TYR A 4 12.21 -3.49 1.92
N ARG A 5 13.35 -4.08 2.27
CA ARG A 5 14.62 -3.84 1.57
C ARG A 5 14.83 -4.74 0.36
N ASN A 6 13.81 -5.50 -0.05
CA ASN A 6 13.88 -6.50 -1.12
C ASN A 6 14.96 -7.57 -0.90
N ASN A 7 15.37 -7.80 0.36
CA ASN A 7 16.29 -8.88 0.71
C ASN A 7 15.47 -10.11 1.12
N PHE A 8 14.91 -10.79 0.12
CA PHE A 8 13.98 -11.91 0.31
C PHE A 8 14.64 -13.11 0.98
N ASP A 9 15.91 -13.37 0.72
CA ASP A 9 16.65 -14.47 1.35
C ASP A 9 16.79 -14.29 2.86
N LYS A 10 17.15 -13.09 3.32
CA LYS A 10 17.21 -12.83 4.77
C LYS A 10 15.82 -12.74 5.35
N ALA A 11 14.88 -12.10 4.66
CA ALA A 11 13.50 -11.96 5.12
C ALA A 11 12.87 -13.34 5.37
N SER A 12 13.11 -14.31 4.47
CA SER A 12 12.56 -15.66 4.60
C SER A 12 13.05 -16.36 5.87
N SER A 13 14.34 -16.27 6.19
CA SER A 13 14.90 -16.85 7.41
C SER A 13 14.23 -16.28 8.68
N TYR A 14 14.00 -14.97 8.74
CA TYR A 14 13.34 -14.35 9.89
C TYR A 14 11.86 -14.73 10.01
N TYR A 15 11.14 -14.81 8.90
CA TYR A 15 9.74 -15.22 8.94
C TYR A 15 9.58 -16.69 9.31
N GLN A 16 10.49 -17.57 8.87
CA GLN A 16 10.50 -18.98 9.29
C GLN A 16 10.66 -19.11 10.80
N ILE A 17 11.63 -18.40 11.39
CA ILE A 17 11.86 -18.39 12.84
C ILE A 17 10.62 -17.86 13.57
N PHE A 18 10.05 -16.75 13.09
CA PHE A 18 8.84 -16.19 13.70
C PHE A 18 7.67 -17.18 13.70
N LEU A 19 7.42 -17.85 12.57
CA LEU A 19 6.32 -18.81 12.43
C LEU A 19 6.55 -20.10 13.21
N SER A 20 7.81 -20.52 13.43
CA SER A 20 8.14 -21.69 14.26
C SER A 20 8.04 -21.42 15.75
N ASP A 21 8.39 -20.20 16.18
CA ASP A 21 8.56 -19.86 17.59
C ASP A 21 7.33 -19.17 18.19
N SER A 22 6.48 -18.55 17.37
CA SER A 22 5.27 -17.86 17.84
C SER A 22 4.18 -18.86 18.21
N SER A 23 3.80 -18.86 19.49
CA SER A 23 2.61 -19.56 19.99
C SER A 23 1.32 -18.75 19.83
N GLU A 24 1.44 -17.44 19.58
CA GLU A 24 0.30 -16.53 19.39
C GLU A 24 -0.01 -16.36 17.91
N ASP A 25 -1.29 -16.09 17.60
CA ASP A 25 -1.80 -15.92 16.24
C ASP A 25 -1.54 -14.54 15.64
N TYR A 26 -1.19 -13.55 16.47
CA TYR A 26 -0.88 -12.20 16.03
C TYR A 26 0.21 -12.16 14.96
N TYR A 27 -0.11 -11.58 13.81
CA TYR A 27 0.77 -11.37 12.67
C TYR A 27 1.26 -12.66 11.99
N ARG A 28 0.73 -13.85 12.34
CA ARG A 28 1.08 -15.10 11.67
C ARG A 28 0.69 -15.09 10.20
N GLY A 29 -0.51 -14.58 9.89
CA GLY A 29 -1.02 -14.52 8.53
C GLY A 29 -0.15 -13.65 7.62
N ILE A 30 0.17 -12.43 8.05
CA ILE A 30 1.02 -11.52 7.28
C ILE A 30 2.47 -12.00 7.20
N ALA A 31 2.97 -12.70 8.22
CA ALA A 31 4.29 -13.33 8.16
C ALA A 31 4.31 -14.48 7.14
N ALA A 32 3.27 -15.33 7.13
CA ALA A 32 3.11 -16.41 6.16
C ALA A 32 3.02 -15.85 4.73
N LEU A 33 2.19 -14.83 4.48
CA LEU A 33 2.09 -14.19 3.16
C LEU A 33 3.46 -13.66 2.70
N ARG A 34 4.16 -12.92 3.55
CA ARG A 34 5.47 -12.34 3.20
C ARG A 34 6.52 -13.42 2.97
N LEU A 35 6.47 -14.54 3.69
CA LEU A 35 7.33 -15.69 3.45
C LEU A 35 7.02 -16.38 2.11
N GLY A 36 5.74 -16.59 1.80
CA GLY A 36 5.30 -17.12 0.50
C GLY A 36 5.76 -16.23 -0.67
N ILE A 37 5.68 -14.90 -0.50
CA ILE A 37 6.24 -13.94 -1.46
C ILE A 37 7.76 -14.12 -1.60
N CYS A 38 8.51 -14.25 -0.50
CA CYS A 38 9.96 -14.47 -0.57
C CYS A 38 10.30 -15.71 -1.41
N TYR A 39 9.58 -16.81 -1.18
CA TYR A 39 9.76 -18.04 -1.96
C TYR A 39 9.41 -17.86 -3.44
N SER A 40 8.33 -17.15 -3.74
CA SER A 40 7.94 -16.81 -5.11
C SER A 40 9.05 -16.05 -5.86
N PHE A 41 9.71 -15.09 -5.19
CA PHE A 41 10.84 -14.35 -5.76
C PHE A 41 12.10 -15.22 -5.97
N SER A 42 12.28 -16.26 -5.16
CA SER A 42 13.39 -17.22 -5.32
C SER A 42 13.11 -18.33 -6.35
N GLY A 43 11.89 -18.39 -6.90
CA GLY A 43 11.47 -19.43 -7.84
C GLY A 43 11.02 -20.74 -7.19
N ASP A 44 10.91 -20.79 -5.87
CA ASP A 44 10.45 -21.96 -5.12
C ASP A 44 8.92 -21.94 -5.00
N SER A 45 8.25 -22.35 -6.06
CA SER A 45 6.78 -22.31 -6.15
C SER A 45 6.09 -23.23 -5.13
N LEU A 46 6.72 -24.35 -4.76
CA LEU A 46 6.15 -25.32 -3.82
C LEU A 46 6.08 -24.72 -2.42
N ASN A 47 7.18 -24.13 -1.94
CA ASN A 47 7.16 -23.45 -0.65
C ASN A 47 6.32 -22.17 -0.70
N ALA A 48 6.29 -21.44 -1.83
CA ALA A 48 5.41 -20.29 -1.98
C ALA A 48 3.94 -20.67 -1.75
N ALA A 49 3.44 -21.70 -2.45
CA ALA A 49 2.07 -22.19 -2.29
C ALA A 49 1.78 -22.63 -0.86
N LYS A 50 2.68 -23.44 -0.26
CA LYS A 50 2.57 -23.87 1.15
C LYS A 50 2.34 -22.68 2.09
N TYR A 51 3.09 -21.60 1.94
CA TYR A 51 2.96 -20.45 2.84
C TYR A 51 1.80 -19.51 2.49
N PHE A 52 1.28 -19.57 1.25
CA PHE A 52 0.00 -18.92 0.92
C PHE A 52 -1.19 -19.65 1.54
N GLU A 53 -1.14 -20.98 1.70
CA GLU A 53 -2.18 -21.73 2.43
C GLU A 53 -2.25 -21.34 3.90
N LEU A 54 -1.10 -21.00 4.53
CA LEU A 54 -1.02 -20.68 5.95
C LEU A 54 -1.42 -19.22 6.29
N THR A 55 -1.90 -18.43 5.32
CA THR A 55 -2.27 -17.03 5.58
C THR A 55 -3.55 -16.88 6.39
N ASP A 56 -4.36 -17.94 6.50
CA ASP A 56 -5.58 -17.99 7.30
C ASP A 56 -5.34 -18.31 8.79
N GLU A 57 -4.10 -18.66 9.17
CA GLU A 57 -3.68 -18.89 10.57
C GLU A 57 -3.47 -17.60 11.39
N GLY A 58 -3.65 -16.43 10.77
CA GLY A 58 -3.49 -15.13 11.42
C GLY A 58 -4.73 -14.65 12.17
N ASN A 59 -4.55 -13.61 12.99
CA ASN A 59 -5.65 -12.97 13.70
C ASN A 59 -6.37 -11.95 12.80
N THR A 60 -7.56 -12.31 12.30
CA THR A 60 -8.32 -11.45 11.37
C THR A 60 -8.88 -10.16 11.97
N ASP A 61 -8.78 -9.94 13.28
CA ASP A 61 -9.06 -8.65 13.91
C ASP A 61 -7.96 -7.61 13.61
N ILE A 62 -6.80 -8.06 13.15
CA ILE A 62 -5.70 -7.20 12.68
C ILE A 62 -5.81 -7.02 11.16
N ASP A 63 -5.78 -5.75 10.71
CA ASP A 63 -5.82 -5.38 9.29
C ASP A 63 -4.79 -6.11 8.42
N ASP A 64 -3.57 -6.26 8.92
CA ASP A 64 -2.47 -6.96 8.22
C ASP A 64 -2.80 -8.44 7.96
N ASP A 65 -3.32 -9.17 8.96
CA ASP A 65 -3.64 -10.59 8.83
C ASP A 65 -4.92 -10.81 8.03
N ARG A 66 -5.90 -9.92 8.18
CA ARG A 66 -7.10 -9.89 7.33
C ARG A 66 -6.75 -9.69 5.85
N TYR A 67 -5.85 -8.76 5.54
CA TYR A 67 -5.31 -8.58 4.20
C TYR A 67 -4.53 -9.82 3.73
N ALA A 68 -3.75 -10.42 4.63
CA ALA A 68 -2.91 -11.56 4.30
C ALA A 68 -3.73 -12.78 3.89
N LYS A 69 -4.81 -13.06 4.60
CA LYS A 69 -5.75 -14.15 4.28
C LYS A 69 -6.25 -14.03 2.84
N ILE A 70 -6.90 -12.92 2.50
CA ILE A 70 -7.51 -12.70 1.18
C ILE A 70 -6.45 -12.69 0.06
N THR A 71 -5.29 -12.08 0.32
CA THR A 71 -4.20 -12.02 -0.67
C THR A 71 -3.55 -13.38 -0.87
N GLY A 72 -3.39 -14.17 0.20
CA GLY A 72 -2.87 -15.53 0.16
C GLY A 72 -3.77 -16.47 -0.63
N GLU A 73 -5.08 -16.45 -0.38
CA GLU A 73 -6.09 -17.18 -1.16
C GLU A 73 -5.96 -16.87 -2.66
N ARG A 74 -5.90 -15.58 -3.02
CA ARG A 74 -5.70 -15.13 -4.40
C ARG A 74 -4.40 -15.65 -5.01
N PHE A 75 -3.30 -15.61 -4.26
CA PHE A 75 -1.99 -16.07 -4.74
C PHE A 75 -1.84 -17.59 -4.77
N LEU A 76 -2.67 -18.31 -4.04
CA LEU A 76 -2.75 -19.76 -4.14
C LEU A 76 -3.40 -20.18 -5.46
N GLU A 77 -4.47 -19.50 -5.86
CA GLU A 77 -5.13 -19.72 -7.15
C GLU A 77 -4.27 -19.21 -8.32
N ASN A 78 -3.70 -18.01 -8.17
CA ASN A 78 -2.96 -17.31 -9.19
C ASN A 78 -1.67 -16.73 -8.60
N PRO A 79 -0.55 -17.50 -8.62
CA PRO A 79 0.72 -17.04 -8.08
C PRO A 79 1.12 -15.68 -8.67
N PRO A 80 1.76 -14.80 -7.89
CA PRO A 80 2.07 -13.45 -8.32
C PRO A 80 2.95 -13.49 -9.56
N ASP A 81 2.46 -12.91 -10.65
CA ASP A 81 3.13 -12.90 -11.94
C ASP A 81 4.28 -11.87 -11.98
N SER A 82 4.85 -11.65 -13.16
CA SER A 82 5.93 -10.66 -13.31
C SER A 82 5.50 -9.23 -12.98
N LEU A 83 4.23 -8.89 -13.21
CA LEU A 83 3.68 -7.57 -12.98
C LEU A 83 3.47 -7.35 -11.49
N GLU A 84 2.82 -8.30 -10.82
CA GLU A 84 2.55 -8.27 -9.38
C GLU A 84 3.86 -8.24 -8.58
N ARG A 85 4.86 -9.04 -8.98
CA ARG A 85 6.19 -8.99 -8.36
C ARG A 85 6.85 -7.62 -8.53
N LYS A 86 6.68 -6.95 -9.68
CA LYS A 86 7.20 -5.59 -9.87
C LYS A 86 6.49 -4.59 -8.96
N ILE A 87 5.18 -4.72 -8.76
CA ILE A 87 4.42 -3.88 -7.82
C ILE A 87 4.89 -4.08 -6.37
N ILE A 88 5.03 -5.35 -5.93
CA ILE A 88 5.55 -5.69 -4.60
C ILE A 88 6.94 -5.08 -4.38
N PHE A 89 7.84 -5.21 -5.37
CA PHE A 89 9.18 -4.65 -5.30
C PHE A 89 9.17 -3.13 -5.12
N ILE A 90 8.33 -2.42 -5.87
CA ILE A 90 8.17 -0.97 -5.79
C ILE A 90 7.59 -0.55 -4.43
N LYS A 91 6.56 -1.26 -3.95
CA LYS A 91 5.97 -1.02 -2.62
C LYS A 91 7.05 -1.13 -1.54
N ASN A 92 7.90 -2.15 -1.62
CA ASN A 92 9.02 -2.33 -0.70
C ASN A 92 10.01 -1.15 -0.75
N LEU A 93 10.39 -0.67 -1.95
CA LEU A 93 11.25 0.52 -2.07
C LEU A 93 10.65 1.73 -1.36
N LYS A 94 9.34 1.95 -1.52
CA LYS A 94 8.60 3.04 -0.86
C LYS A 94 8.63 2.91 0.67
N GLU A 95 8.30 1.73 1.20
CA GLU A 95 8.30 1.46 2.64
C GLU A 95 9.71 1.52 3.25
N ALA A 96 10.75 1.30 2.44
CA ALA A 96 12.15 1.49 2.85
C ALA A 96 12.65 2.94 2.74
N GLY A 97 11.81 3.89 2.33
CA GLY A 97 12.18 5.30 2.14
C GLY A 97 13.04 5.57 0.89
N LYS A 98 13.14 4.60 -0.03
CA LYS A 98 13.91 4.72 -1.28
C LYS A 98 13.08 5.36 -2.38
N TYR A 99 12.58 6.58 -2.13
CA TYR A 99 11.60 7.24 -2.99
C TYR A 99 12.10 7.50 -4.43
N ASN A 100 13.37 7.85 -4.62
CA ASN A 100 13.94 8.04 -5.97
C ASN A 100 13.94 6.73 -6.79
N GLU A 101 14.35 5.61 -6.19
CA GLU A 101 14.34 4.30 -6.84
C GLU A 101 12.90 3.85 -7.16
N ALA A 102 11.96 4.12 -6.25
CA ALA A 102 10.55 3.83 -6.46
C ALA A 102 9.96 4.65 -7.60
N LEU A 103 10.28 5.96 -7.67
CA LEU A 103 9.82 6.86 -8.74
C LEU A 103 10.29 6.37 -10.11
N ASP A 104 11.58 6.10 -10.25
CA ASP A 104 12.15 5.60 -11.51
C ASP A 104 11.49 4.29 -11.95
N SER A 105 11.28 3.36 -11.01
CA SER A 105 10.62 2.08 -11.27
C SER A 105 9.16 2.25 -11.73
N LEU A 106 8.43 3.21 -11.15
CA LEU A 106 7.04 3.53 -11.48
C LEU A 106 6.92 4.23 -12.84
N LEU A 107 7.81 5.16 -13.15
CA LEU A 107 7.84 5.85 -14.45
C LEU A 107 8.16 4.89 -15.60
N ASN A 108 9.03 3.92 -15.34
CA ASN A 108 9.40 2.85 -16.27
C ASN A 108 8.51 1.59 -16.13
N PHE A 109 7.35 1.70 -15.49
CA PHE A 109 6.42 0.57 -15.36
C PHE A 109 5.67 0.33 -16.68
N PRO A 110 5.57 -0.93 -17.17
CA PRO A 110 4.88 -1.21 -18.42
C PRO A 110 3.39 -0.94 -18.27
N LYS A 111 2.86 0.05 -19.01
CA LYS A 111 1.45 0.46 -18.92
C LYS A 111 0.53 -0.25 -19.93
N VAL A 112 1.12 -0.91 -20.92
CA VAL A 112 0.35 -1.59 -21.98
C VAL A 112 -0.36 -2.80 -21.37
N GLY A 113 -1.67 -2.89 -21.59
CA GLY A 113 -2.50 -4.01 -21.12
C GLY A 113 -2.91 -3.94 -19.66
N LEU A 114 -2.58 -2.87 -18.93
CA LEU A 114 -3.06 -2.68 -17.56
C LEU A 114 -4.55 -2.38 -17.54
N SER A 115 -5.24 -2.92 -16.54
CA SER A 115 -6.60 -2.50 -16.21
C SER A 115 -6.59 -1.07 -15.67
N LYS A 116 -7.78 -0.46 -15.64
CA LYS A 116 -7.98 0.87 -15.07
C LYS A 116 -7.64 0.92 -13.58
N SER A 117 -8.04 -0.10 -12.80
CA SER A 117 -7.66 -0.23 -11.38
C SER A 117 -6.14 -0.36 -11.18
N GLN A 118 -5.45 -1.11 -12.04
CA GLN A 118 -3.98 -1.20 -11.99
C GLN A 118 -3.30 0.14 -12.31
N LEU A 119 -3.83 0.89 -13.29
CA LEU A 119 -3.35 2.25 -13.58
C LEU A 119 -3.61 3.20 -12.41
N ALA A 120 -4.75 3.06 -11.73
CA ALA A 120 -5.10 3.85 -10.56
C ALA A 120 -4.14 3.56 -9.39
N GLU A 121 -3.81 2.29 -9.14
CA GLU A 121 -2.84 1.89 -8.12
C GLU A 121 -1.43 2.46 -8.43
N ILE A 122 -0.97 2.38 -9.68
CA ILE A 122 0.31 2.96 -10.09
C ILE A 122 0.32 4.48 -9.86
N ASN A 123 -0.75 5.18 -10.22
CA ASN A 123 -0.89 6.61 -9.98
C ASN A 123 -0.92 6.94 -8.49
N LEU A 124 -1.57 6.12 -7.66
CA LEU A 124 -1.58 6.27 -6.22
C LEU A 124 -0.15 6.20 -5.65
N TYR A 125 0.64 5.23 -6.09
CA TYR A 125 2.06 5.13 -5.68
C TYR A 125 2.93 6.27 -6.20
N LEU A 126 2.72 6.70 -7.45
CA LEU A 126 3.40 7.88 -8.01
C LEU A 126 3.09 9.13 -7.18
N SER A 127 1.84 9.30 -6.73
CA SER A 127 1.46 10.42 -5.87
C SER A 127 2.22 10.42 -4.55
N ASP A 128 2.22 9.28 -3.85
CA ASP A 128 2.86 9.14 -2.54
C ASP A 128 4.36 9.39 -2.62
N VAL A 129 5.02 8.77 -3.60
CA VAL A 129 6.45 8.93 -3.84
C VAL A 129 6.79 10.38 -4.20
N SER A 130 6.00 11.02 -5.08
CA SER A 130 6.20 12.42 -5.48
C SER A 130 6.04 13.38 -4.30
N PHE A 131 5.08 13.10 -3.39
CA PHE A 131 4.90 13.90 -2.18
C PHE A 131 6.13 13.87 -1.28
N HIS A 132 6.72 12.68 -1.09
CA HIS A 132 7.95 12.51 -0.29
C HIS A 132 9.19 13.15 -0.94
N LEU A 133 9.17 13.33 -2.26
CA LEU A 133 10.22 14.02 -3.02
C LEU A 133 9.97 15.53 -3.19
N ASP A 134 8.94 16.06 -2.53
CA ASP A 134 8.51 17.47 -2.59
C ASP A 134 8.03 17.95 -3.98
N SER A 135 7.75 17.03 -4.89
CA SER A 135 7.15 17.30 -6.20
C SER A 135 5.62 17.44 -6.09
N LEU A 136 5.16 18.45 -5.34
CA LEU A 136 3.76 18.56 -4.90
C LEU A 136 2.74 18.66 -6.04
N THR A 137 3.03 19.41 -7.10
CA THR A 137 2.14 19.52 -8.27
C THR A 137 1.96 18.18 -8.98
N GLN A 138 3.03 17.39 -9.10
CA GLN A 138 2.95 16.03 -9.66
C GLN A 138 2.20 15.11 -8.71
N ALA A 139 2.48 15.17 -7.41
CA ALA A 139 1.78 14.38 -6.39
C ALA A 139 0.26 14.59 -6.44
N TYR A 140 -0.17 15.85 -6.58
CA TYR A 140 -1.57 16.23 -6.72
C TYR A 140 -2.20 15.64 -8.00
N SER A 141 -1.54 15.84 -9.14
CA SER A 141 -2.00 15.35 -10.44
C SER A 141 -2.15 13.82 -10.47
N TYR A 142 -1.18 13.10 -9.91
CA TYR A 142 -1.24 11.65 -9.80
C TYR A 142 -2.35 11.16 -8.87
N ALA A 143 -2.59 11.83 -7.73
CA ALA A 143 -3.69 11.47 -6.84
C ALA A 143 -5.05 11.64 -7.52
N LEU A 144 -5.28 12.75 -8.23
CA LEU A 144 -6.49 12.95 -9.03
C LEU A 144 -6.63 11.93 -10.15
N SER A 145 -5.51 11.58 -10.80
CA SER A 145 -5.50 10.54 -11.84
C SER A 145 -5.83 9.16 -11.29
N ALA A 146 -5.48 8.86 -10.03
CA ALA A 146 -5.88 7.62 -9.36
C ALA A 146 -7.40 7.59 -9.12
N ILE A 147 -7.98 8.69 -8.63
CA ILE A 147 -9.43 8.84 -8.45
C ILE A 147 -10.19 8.67 -9.78
N ALA A 148 -9.70 9.27 -10.86
CA ALA A 148 -10.37 9.24 -12.15
C ALA A 148 -10.31 7.87 -12.85
N ASN A 149 -9.30 7.05 -12.53
CA ASN A 149 -9.04 5.78 -13.19
C ASN A 149 -9.53 4.57 -12.40
N ASP A 150 -9.92 4.70 -11.13
CA ASP A 150 -10.38 3.53 -10.39
C ASP A 150 -11.83 3.15 -10.76
N GLU A 151 -12.04 1.87 -11.03
CA GLU A 151 -13.34 1.30 -11.45
C GLU A 151 -13.99 0.40 -10.37
N GLY A 152 -13.48 0.40 -9.13
CA GLY A 152 -14.15 -0.32 -8.04
C GLY A 152 -13.26 -1.05 -7.04
N GLU A 153 -11.96 -0.72 -6.95
CA GLU A 153 -11.16 -1.19 -5.83
C GLU A 153 -11.48 -0.32 -4.60
N ASN A 154 -12.18 -0.91 -3.62
CA ASN A 154 -12.72 -0.19 -2.46
C ASN A 154 -11.66 0.60 -1.66
N TRP A 155 -10.37 0.29 -1.80
CA TRP A 155 -9.29 0.95 -1.07
C TRP A 155 -8.59 2.06 -1.87
N ILE A 156 -8.62 2.08 -3.21
CA ILE A 156 -7.84 3.05 -3.99
C ILE A 156 -8.38 4.47 -3.81
N GLN A 157 -9.70 4.64 -3.98
CA GLN A 157 -10.39 5.92 -3.88
C GLN A 157 -10.16 6.62 -2.52
N PRO A 158 -10.38 5.98 -1.36
CA PRO A 158 -10.19 6.66 -0.08
C PRO A 158 -8.73 7.06 0.16
N PHE A 159 -7.77 6.23 -0.22
CA PHE A 159 -6.35 6.59 -0.12
C PHE A 159 -5.96 7.70 -1.10
N ALA A 160 -6.51 7.71 -2.31
CA ALA A 160 -6.27 8.77 -3.28
C ALA A 160 -6.85 10.10 -2.81
N ALA A 161 -8.08 10.10 -2.26
CA ALA A 161 -8.69 11.29 -1.65
C ALA A 161 -7.85 11.82 -0.48
N TYR A 162 -7.39 10.93 0.41
CA TYR A 162 -6.43 11.31 1.45
C TYR A 162 -5.15 11.94 0.87
N PHE A 163 -4.60 11.40 -0.22
CA PHE A 163 -3.40 11.96 -0.85
C PHE A 163 -3.65 13.34 -1.45
N VAL A 164 -4.80 13.56 -2.08
CA VAL A 164 -5.20 14.90 -2.52
C VAL A 164 -5.25 15.86 -1.34
N ALA A 165 -5.96 15.50 -0.26
CA ALA A 165 -6.11 16.35 0.92
C ALA A 165 -4.76 16.73 1.55
N ARG A 166 -3.89 15.74 1.73
CA ARG A 166 -2.51 15.91 2.22
C ARG A 166 -1.68 16.86 1.35
N VAL A 167 -1.77 16.72 0.03
CA VAL A 167 -1.01 17.55 -0.91
C VAL A 167 -1.57 18.97 -0.94
N SER A 168 -2.89 19.13 -0.99
CA SER A 168 -3.59 20.42 -0.93
C SER A 168 -3.19 21.21 0.32
N LEU A 169 -3.16 20.54 1.47
CA LEU A 169 -2.73 21.15 2.73
C LEU A 169 -1.30 21.70 2.63
N LYS A 170 -0.37 20.93 2.05
CA LYS A 170 1.03 21.36 1.89
C LYS A 170 1.20 22.49 0.87
N LEU A 171 0.26 22.63 -0.06
CA LEU A 171 0.16 23.74 -1.02
C LEU A 171 -0.62 24.95 -0.47
N ASN A 172 -1.09 24.90 0.78
CA ASN A 172 -1.95 25.92 1.39
C ASN A 172 -3.30 26.11 0.68
N TYR A 173 -3.82 25.06 0.04
CA TYR A 173 -5.14 25.04 -0.58
C TYR A 173 -6.16 24.43 0.42
N LEU A 174 -6.55 25.21 1.42
CA LEU A 174 -7.32 24.72 2.57
C LEU A 174 -8.70 24.18 2.19
N GLU A 175 -9.44 24.88 1.32
CA GLU A 175 -10.76 24.42 0.84
C GLU A 175 -10.66 23.05 0.15
N GLY A 176 -9.66 22.87 -0.73
CA GLY A 176 -9.42 21.60 -1.40
C GLY A 176 -8.93 20.50 -0.44
N ALA A 177 -8.21 20.88 0.62
CA ALA A 177 -7.83 19.92 1.66
C ALA A 177 -9.07 19.41 2.41
N ARG A 178 -10.00 20.31 2.76
CA ARG A 178 -11.26 19.98 3.45
C ARG A 178 -12.17 19.09 2.62
N GLU A 179 -12.39 19.46 1.36
CA GLU A 179 -13.24 18.70 0.42
C GLU A 179 -12.82 17.23 0.34
N TYR A 180 -11.53 16.98 0.07
CA TYR A 180 -11.03 15.62 -0.12
C TYR A 180 -10.83 14.85 1.19
N LEU A 181 -10.64 15.55 2.31
CA LEU A 181 -10.66 14.93 3.63
C LEU A 181 -12.03 14.34 3.93
N GLU A 182 -13.10 15.10 3.72
CA GLU A 182 -14.47 14.61 3.92
C GLU A 182 -14.82 13.50 2.93
N LYS A 183 -14.45 13.67 1.66
CA LYS A 183 -14.63 12.61 0.66
C LYS A 183 -13.95 11.29 1.07
N ALA A 184 -12.75 11.34 1.64
CA ALA A 184 -12.06 10.13 2.08
C ALA A 184 -12.77 9.42 3.25
N LYS A 185 -13.48 10.17 4.12
CA LYS A 185 -14.24 9.64 5.26
C LYS A 185 -15.56 8.97 4.86
N GLU A 186 -16.10 9.26 3.68
CA GLU A 186 -17.34 8.66 3.17
C GLU A 186 -17.19 7.17 2.81
N TYR A 187 -15.96 6.72 2.53
CA TYR A 187 -15.69 5.33 2.18
C TYR A 187 -15.62 4.45 3.43
N SER A 188 -16.04 3.19 3.27
CA SER A 188 -15.96 2.14 4.30
C SER A 188 -15.78 0.77 3.65
N ASN A 189 -15.48 -0.25 4.45
CA ASN A 189 -15.34 -1.65 4.03
C ASN A 189 -14.18 -1.90 3.04
N TYR A 190 -12.98 -1.48 3.43
CA TYR A 190 -11.73 -1.73 2.71
C TYR A 190 -10.57 -2.10 3.65
N PHE A 191 -9.51 -2.67 3.09
CA PHE A 191 -8.34 -3.02 3.89
C PHE A 191 -7.64 -1.76 4.41
N TYR A 192 -7.15 -1.82 5.65
CA TYR A 192 -6.40 -0.74 6.29
C TYR A 192 -7.23 0.54 6.59
N GLU A 193 -8.55 0.39 6.79
CA GLU A 193 -9.44 1.47 7.26
C GLU A 193 -8.89 2.18 8.52
N ASN A 194 -8.44 1.42 9.52
CA ASN A 194 -7.90 2.01 10.76
C ASN A 194 -6.63 2.83 10.50
N LYS A 195 -5.77 2.34 9.60
CA LYS A 195 -4.57 3.07 9.17
C LYS A 195 -4.95 4.37 8.49
N LEU A 196 -5.92 4.34 7.58
CA LEU A 196 -6.36 5.54 6.88
C LEU A 196 -7.02 6.54 7.83
N ALA A 197 -7.87 6.09 8.75
CA ALA A 197 -8.50 6.94 9.76
C ALA A 197 -7.46 7.72 10.58
N ASN A 198 -6.39 7.04 11.03
CA ASN A 198 -5.28 7.71 11.73
C ASN A 198 -4.58 8.75 10.85
N MET A 199 -4.40 8.45 9.56
CA MET A 199 -3.78 9.38 8.60
C MET A 199 -4.66 10.61 8.32
N LEU A 200 -5.98 10.42 8.23
CA LEU A 200 -6.97 11.48 8.05
C LEU A 200 -7.00 12.40 9.28
N ASN A 201 -7.05 11.84 10.49
CA ASN A 201 -7.01 12.60 11.74
C ASN A 201 -5.77 13.52 11.83
N ALA A 202 -4.62 13.06 11.33
CA ALA A 202 -3.40 13.86 11.31
C ALA A 202 -3.47 15.02 10.30
N VAL A 203 -4.18 14.86 9.18
CA VAL A 203 -4.43 15.94 8.21
C VAL A 203 -5.43 16.93 8.76
N GLU A 204 -6.53 16.45 9.34
CA GLU A 204 -7.58 17.26 9.96
C GLU A 204 -7.03 18.16 11.08
N TYR A 205 -6.21 17.60 11.96
CA TYR A 205 -5.56 18.36 13.02
C TYR A 205 -4.71 19.52 12.48
N LYS A 206 -3.95 19.27 11.41
CA LYS A 206 -3.11 20.32 10.78
C LYS A 206 -3.94 21.35 10.03
N LEU A 207 -5.01 20.94 9.35
CA LEU A 207 -5.93 21.84 8.66
C LEU A 207 -6.52 22.86 9.65
N LYS A 208 -7.03 22.37 10.78
CA LYS A 208 -7.58 23.23 11.83
C LYS A 208 -6.56 24.26 12.36
N ILE A 209 -5.32 23.85 12.58
CA ILE A 209 -4.25 24.79 13.02
C ILE A 209 -4.03 25.91 12.00
N LEU A 210 -4.05 25.58 10.70
CA LEU A 210 -3.82 26.58 9.65
C LEU A 210 -5.02 27.53 9.51
N GLU A 211 -6.25 27.00 9.60
CA GLU A 211 -7.48 27.80 9.57
C GLU A 211 -7.54 28.78 10.76
N ASP A 212 -7.18 28.32 11.97
CA ASP A 212 -7.15 29.16 13.18
C ASP A 212 -6.03 30.22 13.12
N ALA A 213 -5.05 30.07 12.22
CA ALA A 213 -3.94 31.00 12.02
C ALA A 213 -4.19 32.03 10.91
N GLU A 214 -5.26 31.90 10.12
CA GLU A 214 -5.67 32.92 9.16
C GLU A 214 -6.38 34.09 9.90
N PRO A 215 -5.84 35.33 9.82
CA PRO A 215 -6.36 36.50 10.55
C PRO A 215 -7.64 37.10 9.98
#